data_AF-A0A0M3QWC6-F1
#
_entry.id   AF-A0A0M3QWC6-F1
#
_cell.length_a   1.000
_cell.length_b   1.000
_cell.length_c   1.000
_cell.angle_alpha   90.00
_cell.angle_beta   90.00
_cell.angle_gamma   90.00
#
_symmetry.space_group_name_H-M   'P 1'
#
loop_
_entity.id
_entity.type
_entity.pdbx_description
1 polymer ?
#
loop_
_entity_poly.entity_id
_entity_poly.type
_entity_poly.pdbx_seq_one_letter_code
_entity_poly.pdbx_strand_id
1 'polypeptide(L)'
;MGCQAEFTAADCRELGFIKSQLMCSTCDKLDDFGLETIKPQCKQCCTQDVQPAAKRTYAKAILEVCTCKFRAYPQIQAFIQSGRPAKFPNLQIKYVRGLDPMVKLLDASGNTQETLSIAKWNTDTVEEFFETHLAHEGATGKSSYSVVEDAQAEEDADYLRTNRI
;
A
#
# COMPACT_ATOMS: atom_id res chain seq x y z
N MET A 1 -35.97 -7.29 12.20
CA MET A 1 -35.05 -8.34 12.68
C MET A 1 -34.23 -8.84 11.51
N GLY A 2 -32.92 -8.55 11.46
CA GLY A 2 -32.02 -9.17 10.49
C GLY A 2 -31.30 -10.35 11.14
N CYS A 3 -31.50 -11.56 10.62
CA CYS A 3 -30.79 -12.75 11.08
C CYS A 3 -29.33 -12.70 10.60
N GLN A 4 -28.39 -12.48 11.51
CA GLN A 4 -26.97 -12.78 11.29
C GLN A 4 -26.79 -14.29 11.49
N ALA A 5 -27.07 -15.09 10.46
CA ALA A 5 -26.77 -16.52 10.48
C ALA A 5 -25.27 -16.70 10.25
N GLU A 6 -24.50 -16.77 11.33
CA GLU A 6 -23.08 -17.10 11.29
C GLU A 6 -22.95 -18.60 11.03
N PHE A 7 -22.39 -18.99 9.87
CA PHE A 7 -22.14 -20.40 9.58
C PHE A 7 -21.10 -20.97 10.56
N THR A 8 -21.28 -22.22 10.96
CA THR A 8 -20.28 -22.91 11.77
C THR A 8 -19.06 -23.24 10.91
N ALA A 9 -17.92 -23.56 11.54
CA ALA A 9 -16.73 -23.97 10.81
C ALA A 9 -16.96 -25.22 9.93
N ALA A 10 -17.92 -26.08 10.30
CA ALA A 10 -18.29 -27.26 9.52
C ALA A 10 -19.07 -26.87 8.26
N ASP A 11 -20.09 -26.03 8.38
CA ASP A 11 -20.89 -25.54 7.24
C ASP A 11 -20.01 -24.81 6.22
N CYS A 12 -19.09 -23.96 6.71
CA CYS A 12 -18.14 -23.28 5.85
C CYS A 12 -17.25 -24.25 5.07
N ARG A 13 -16.82 -25.36 5.70
CA ARG A 13 -15.97 -26.36 5.07
C ARG A 13 -16.72 -27.14 3.98
N GLU A 14 -18.01 -27.39 4.15
CA GLU A 14 -18.86 -27.99 3.10
C GLU A 14 -19.03 -27.06 1.89
N LEU A 15 -19.03 -25.75 2.12
CA LEU A 15 -19.03 -24.72 1.08
C LEU A 15 -17.63 -24.45 0.48
N GLY A 16 -16.58 -25.13 0.96
CA GLY A 16 -15.20 -24.97 0.49
C GLY A 16 -14.41 -23.85 1.16
N PHE A 17 -14.95 -23.22 2.21
CA PHE A 17 -14.33 -22.13 2.96
C PHE A 17 -13.69 -22.61 4.27
N ILE A 18 -12.46 -22.16 4.54
CA ILE A 18 -11.76 -22.44 5.80
C ILE A 18 -11.85 -21.21 6.70
N LYS A 19 -12.81 -21.21 7.65
CA LYS A 19 -13.11 -20.05 8.53
C LYS A 19 -11.89 -19.46 9.24
N SER A 20 -10.91 -20.28 9.64
CA SER A 20 -9.69 -19.85 10.32
C SER A 20 -8.64 -19.17 9.44
N GLN A 21 -8.71 -19.34 8.12
CA GLN A 21 -7.76 -18.76 7.15
C GLN A 21 -8.42 -17.74 6.23
N LEU A 22 -9.76 -17.69 6.23
CA LEU A 22 -10.54 -16.83 5.36
C LEU A 22 -10.78 -15.46 6.02
N MET A 23 -10.21 -14.42 5.43
CA MET A 23 -10.41 -13.04 5.87
C MET A 23 -11.49 -12.35 5.03
N CYS A 24 -12.28 -11.47 5.65
CA CYS A 24 -13.37 -10.80 4.94
C CYS A 24 -12.91 -9.89 3.80
N SER A 25 -11.68 -9.35 3.88
CA SER A 25 -11.09 -8.54 2.80
C SER A 25 -10.86 -9.34 1.51
N THR A 26 -10.64 -10.65 1.61
CA THR A 26 -10.56 -11.57 0.46
C THR A 26 -11.94 -11.75 -0.18
N CYS A 27 -12.99 -11.80 0.63
CA CYS A 27 -14.36 -11.90 0.12
C CYS A 27 -14.80 -10.66 -0.67
N ASP A 28 -14.29 -9.47 -0.34
CA ASP A 28 -14.58 -8.25 -1.09
C ASP A 28 -13.91 -8.21 -2.47
N LYS A 29 -12.75 -8.85 -2.61
CA LYS A 29 -12.03 -8.96 -3.89
C LYS A 29 -12.62 -9.97 -4.87
N LEU A 30 -13.49 -10.88 -4.43
CA LEU A 30 -14.13 -11.89 -5.29
C LEU A 30 -14.93 -11.26 -6.45
N ASP A 31 -15.37 -10.01 -6.27
CA ASP A 31 -16.05 -9.20 -7.28
C ASP A 31 -15.20 -9.02 -8.54
N ASP A 32 -13.91 -8.78 -8.35
CA ASP A 32 -12.92 -8.54 -9.42
C ASP A 32 -12.71 -9.78 -10.30
N PHE A 33 -13.02 -10.96 -9.76
CA PHE A 33 -12.88 -12.26 -10.43
C PHE A 33 -14.22 -12.81 -10.98
N GLY A 34 -15.31 -12.02 -10.93
CA GLY A 34 -16.63 -12.47 -11.36
C GLY A 34 -17.24 -13.56 -10.47
N LEU A 35 -16.81 -13.66 -9.20
CA LEU A 35 -17.26 -14.63 -8.21
C LEU A 35 -18.28 -14.02 -7.23
N GLU A 36 -19.19 -13.19 -7.77
CA GLU A 36 -20.21 -12.46 -7.00
C GLU A 36 -21.19 -13.41 -6.27
N THR A 37 -21.46 -14.58 -6.85
CA THR A 37 -22.42 -15.56 -6.33
C THR A 37 -21.97 -16.22 -5.03
N ILE A 38 -20.66 -16.38 -4.84
CA ILE A 38 -20.08 -16.99 -3.63
C ILE A 38 -19.70 -15.97 -2.56
N LYS A 39 -19.67 -14.67 -2.91
CA LYS A 39 -19.42 -13.55 -1.99
C LYS A 39 -20.30 -13.57 -0.73
N PRO A 40 -21.63 -13.79 -0.79
CA PRO A 40 -22.46 -13.85 0.43
C PRO A 40 -22.05 -15.01 1.35
N GLN A 41 -21.79 -16.19 0.78
CA GLN A 41 -21.36 -17.37 1.54
C GLN A 41 -19.97 -17.16 2.16
N CYS A 42 -19.06 -16.54 1.41
CA CYS A 42 -17.74 -16.14 1.89
C CYS A 42 -17.85 -15.18 3.09
N LYS A 43 -18.72 -14.17 3.02
CA LYS A 43 -18.91 -13.18 4.10
C LYS A 43 -19.49 -13.78 5.38
N GLN A 44 -20.26 -14.87 5.28
CA GLN A 44 -20.77 -15.59 6.43
C GLN A 44 -19.73 -16.53 7.07
N CYS A 45 -18.64 -16.81 6.36
CA CYS A 45 -17.57 -17.73 6.77
C CYS A 45 -16.23 -17.04 7.05
N CYS A 46 -16.13 -15.73 6.83
CA CYS A 46 -14.89 -15.00 7.01
C CYS A 46 -14.70 -14.50 8.43
N THR A 47 -13.45 -14.37 8.84
CA THR A 47 -13.08 -13.66 10.06
C THR A 47 -12.86 -12.18 9.73
N GLN A 48 -13.32 -11.28 10.61
CA GLN A 48 -13.08 -9.85 10.45
C GLN A 48 -11.58 -9.58 10.42
N ASP A 49 -11.16 -8.97 9.32
CA ASP A 49 -9.77 -8.61 9.09
C ASP A 49 -9.44 -7.41 9.99
N VAL A 50 -8.57 -7.59 10.99
CA VAL A 50 -7.84 -6.45 11.56
C VAL A 50 -6.81 -6.12 10.50
N GLN A 51 -7.22 -5.32 9.50
CA GLN A 51 -6.35 -5.04 8.36
C GLN A 51 -4.96 -4.66 8.87
N PRO A 52 -3.90 -5.39 8.47
CA PRO A 52 -2.55 -5.01 8.84
C PRO A 52 -2.34 -3.58 8.37
N ALA A 53 -1.63 -2.78 9.17
CA ALA A 53 -1.44 -1.35 8.92
C ALA A 53 -0.93 -1.04 7.50
N ALA A 54 -0.27 -2.03 6.88
CA ALA A 54 0.19 -2.09 5.50
C ALA A 54 -0.86 -1.85 4.39
N LYS A 55 -2.17 -1.93 4.71
CA LYS A 55 -3.25 -1.84 3.71
C LYS A 55 -4.33 -0.82 4.07
N ARG A 56 -4.13 -0.08 5.17
CA ARG A 56 -5.01 1.04 5.53
C ARG A 56 -4.55 2.27 4.75
N THR A 57 -5.45 2.81 3.93
CA THR A 57 -5.25 4.12 3.32
C THR A 57 -5.53 5.20 4.37
N TYR A 58 -4.52 6.01 4.66
CA TYR A 58 -4.59 7.14 5.58
C TYR A 58 -4.89 8.41 4.81
N ALA A 59 -5.74 9.27 5.39
CA ALA A 59 -6.10 10.53 4.77
C ALA A 59 -4.93 11.52 4.78
N LYS A 60 -4.09 11.50 5.82
CA LYS A 60 -2.99 12.44 6.02
C LYS A 60 -1.78 11.75 6.62
N ALA A 61 -0.58 12.25 6.35
CA ALA A 61 0.64 11.86 7.06
C ALA A 61 1.51 13.07 7.41
N ILE A 62 2.25 12.96 8.51
CA ILE A 62 3.26 13.92 8.93
C ILE A 62 4.60 13.21 9.04
N LEU A 63 5.57 13.63 8.24
CA LEU A 63 6.97 13.21 8.33
C LEU A 63 7.72 14.16 9.28
N GLU A 64 8.04 13.68 10.48
CA GLU A 64 8.83 14.43 11.47
C GLU A 64 10.32 14.12 11.31
N VAL A 65 11.14 15.15 11.10
CA VAL A 65 12.58 15.01 10.87
C VAL A 65 13.41 16.06 11.59
N CYS A 66 14.65 15.74 11.96
CA CYS A 66 15.62 16.73 12.42
C CYS A 66 16.66 17.03 11.34
N THR A 67 16.82 18.30 10.97
CA THR A 67 17.93 18.76 10.12
C THR A 67 19.30 18.47 10.74
N CYS A 68 19.37 18.40 12.07
CA CYS A 68 20.57 18.04 12.82
C CYS A 68 21.07 16.61 12.56
N LYS A 69 20.17 15.69 12.16
CA LYS A 69 20.49 14.27 11.94
C LYS A 69 20.59 13.91 10.45
N PHE A 70 20.47 14.87 9.54
CA PHE A 70 20.56 14.58 8.10
C PHE A 70 21.90 13.98 7.66
N ARG A 71 23.00 14.30 8.36
CA ARG A 71 24.29 13.64 8.13
C ARG A 71 24.23 12.12 8.39
N ALA A 72 23.42 11.68 9.35
CA ALA A 72 23.24 10.26 9.67
C ALA A 72 22.20 9.58 8.75
N TYR A 73 21.29 10.36 8.16
CA TYR A 73 20.20 9.88 7.31
C TYR A 73 20.18 10.61 5.95
N PRO A 74 21.26 10.52 5.15
CA PRO A 74 21.34 11.22 3.87
C PRO A 74 20.22 10.84 2.89
N GLN A 75 19.73 9.60 2.95
CA GLN A 75 18.61 9.12 2.13
C GLN A 75 17.29 9.84 2.44
N ILE A 76 17.03 10.17 3.71
CA ILE A 76 15.82 10.91 4.10
C ILE A 76 15.93 12.37 3.66
N GLN A 77 17.12 12.97 3.76
CA GLN A 77 17.37 14.30 3.22
C GLN A 77 17.13 14.32 1.70
N ALA A 78 17.63 13.32 0.97
CA ALA A 78 17.44 13.19 -0.47
C ALA A 78 15.95 13.10 -0.84
N PHE A 79 15.16 12.31 -0.11
CA PHE A 79 13.71 12.27 -0.30
C PHE A 79 13.09 13.67 -0.20
N ILE A 80 13.39 14.40 0.88
CA ILE A 80 12.83 15.75 1.12
C ILE A 80 13.25 16.76 0.04
N GLN A 81 14.48 16.68 -0.45
CA GLN A 81 15.04 17.64 -1.42
C GLN A 81 14.76 17.29 -2.89
N SER A 82 14.44 16.02 -3.19
CA SER A 82 14.26 15.52 -4.56
C SER A 82 12.95 15.93 -5.25
N GLY A 83 12.01 16.54 -4.53
CA GLY A 83 10.68 16.89 -5.05
C GLY A 83 9.66 15.76 -5.01
N ARG A 84 10.07 14.52 -4.69
CA ARG A 84 9.17 13.39 -4.40
C ARG A 84 8.04 13.71 -3.40
N PRO A 85 8.27 14.41 -2.26
CA PRO A 85 7.18 14.75 -1.34
C PRO A 85 6.11 15.65 -1.95
N ALA A 86 6.43 16.42 -3.00
CA ALA A 86 5.45 17.28 -3.67
C ALA A 86 4.36 16.49 -4.42
N LYS A 87 4.61 15.21 -4.72
CA LYS A 87 3.60 14.30 -5.30
C LYS A 87 2.45 14.00 -4.33
N PHE A 88 2.68 14.16 -3.03
CA PHE A 88 1.75 13.77 -1.98
C PHE A 88 1.16 15.00 -1.29
N PRO A 89 0.00 15.53 -1.73
CA PRO A 89 -0.62 16.70 -1.10
C PRO A 89 -1.03 16.45 0.36
N ASN A 90 -1.26 15.18 0.69
CA ASN A 90 -1.63 14.70 2.02
C ASN A 90 -0.42 14.44 2.94
N LEU A 91 0.81 14.68 2.45
CA LEU A 91 2.04 14.54 3.23
C LEU A 91 2.53 15.91 3.71
N GLN A 92 2.68 16.06 5.02
CA GLN A 92 3.26 17.25 5.63
C GLN A 92 4.64 16.94 6.20
N ILE A 93 5.63 17.79 5.93
CA ILE A 93 6.97 17.67 6.52
C ILE A 93 7.08 18.62 7.72
N LYS A 94 7.46 18.08 8.87
CA LYS A 94 7.62 18.85 10.10
C LYS A 94 9.03 18.69 10.64
N TYR A 95 9.69 19.81 10.90
CA TYR A 95 11.04 19.81 11.44
C TYR A 95 11.02 19.84 12.96
N VAL A 96 11.44 18.74 13.60
CA VAL A 96 11.50 18.59 15.05
C VAL A 96 12.94 18.30 15.47
N ARG A 97 13.42 19.01 16.49
CA ARG A 97 14.81 18.86 16.95
C ARG A 97 14.98 17.57 17.78
N GLY A 98 16.11 16.90 17.60
CA GLY A 98 16.56 15.79 18.47
C GLY A 98 15.91 14.43 18.22
N LEU A 99 14.83 14.37 17.43
CA LEU A 99 14.15 13.11 17.11
C LEU A 99 14.76 12.42 15.88
N ASP A 100 14.72 11.10 15.91
CA ASP A 100 14.96 10.28 14.73
C ASP A 100 13.80 10.41 13.74
N PRO A 101 14.06 10.29 12.43
CA PRO A 101 13.05 10.48 11.41
C PRO A 101 11.91 9.46 11.58
N MET A 102 10.68 9.96 11.67
CA MET A 102 9.50 9.15 11.90
C MET A 102 8.29 9.68 11.14
N VAL A 103 7.38 8.78 10.78
CA VAL A 103 6.15 9.07 10.06
C VAL A 103 4.98 8.89 11.02
N LYS A 104 4.12 9.90 11.12
CA LYS A 104 2.84 9.84 11.81
C LYS A 104 1.73 9.74 10.77
N LEU A 105 0.90 8.74 10.89
CA LEU A 105 -0.23 8.48 10.00
C LEU A 105 -1.50 8.98 10.69
N LEU A 106 -2.27 9.79 9.98
CA LEU A 106 -3.44 10.47 10.53
C LEU A 106 -4.70 10.13 9.73
N ASP A 107 -5.81 10.06 10.46
CA ASP A 107 -7.13 9.92 9.89
C ASP A 107 -7.63 11.25 9.27
N ALA A 108 -8.78 11.24 8.57
CA ALA A 108 -9.41 12.43 8.00
C ALA A 108 -9.65 13.53 9.06
N SER A 109 -9.94 13.09 10.29
CA SER A 109 -10.14 13.95 11.45
C SER A 109 -8.84 14.58 12.00
N GLY A 110 -7.67 14.18 11.49
CA GLY A 110 -6.37 14.66 11.98
C GLY A 110 -5.90 14.01 13.29
N ASN A 111 -6.49 12.86 13.66
CA ASN A 111 -6.04 12.07 14.80
C ASN A 111 -4.90 11.14 14.38
N THR A 112 -3.85 11.04 15.19
CA THR A 112 -2.73 10.11 14.95
C THR A 112 -3.18 8.68 15.22
N GLN A 113 -3.25 7.88 14.16
CA GLN A 113 -3.60 6.46 14.24
C GLN A 113 -2.36 5.60 14.49
N GLU A 114 -1.25 5.93 13.83
CA GLU A 114 -0.04 5.12 13.89
C GLU A 114 1.21 5.99 13.74
N THR A 115 2.32 5.50 14.29
CA THR A 115 3.62 6.17 14.22
C THR A 115 4.71 5.14 13.91
N LEU A 116 5.46 5.36 12.83
CA LEU A 116 6.49 4.46 12.31
C LEU A 116 7.85 5.14 12.28
N SER A 117 8.90 4.42 12.68
CA SER A 117 10.27 4.91 12.53
C SER A 117 10.81 4.54 11.15
N ILE A 118 11.30 5.53 10.41
CA ILE A 118 11.85 5.34 9.05
C ILE A 118 13.38 5.47 9.02
N ALA A 119 14.04 5.47 10.17
CA ALA A 119 15.49 5.65 10.29
C ALA A 119 16.30 4.62 9.47
N LYS A 120 15.72 3.44 9.21
CA LYS A 120 16.34 2.35 8.44
C LYS A 120 15.90 2.28 6.98
N TRP A 121 15.00 3.15 6.55
CA TRP A 121 14.43 3.09 5.20
C TRP A 121 15.31 3.87 4.22
N ASN A 122 15.27 3.45 2.96
CA ASN A 122 15.89 4.17 1.85
C ASN A 122 14.88 5.13 1.19
N THR A 123 15.34 5.94 0.22
CA THR A 123 14.51 6.94 -0.46
C THR A 123 13.30 6.31 -1.16
N ASP A 124 13.49 5.16 -1.80
CA ASP A 124 12.47 4.51 -2.63
C ASP A 124 11.41 3.80 -1.78
N THR A 125 11.79 3.13 -0.68
CA THR A 125 10.87 2.53 0.29
C THR A 125 9.99 3.59 0.95
N VAL A 126 10.54 4.77 1.26
CA VAL A 126 9.75 5.88 1.83
C VAL A 126 8.71 6.38 0.82
N GLU A 127 9.09 6.52 -0.44
CA GLU A 127 8.17 6.94 -1.51
C GLU A 127 7.06 5.92 -1.75
N GLU A 128 7.42 4.65 -1.97
CA GLU A 128 6.47 3.54 -2.18
C GLU A 128 5.49 3.40 -1.01
N PHE A 129 5.99 3.60 0.21
CA PHE A 129 5.16 3.58 1.40
C PHE A 129 4.07 4.66 1.33
N PHE A 130 4.44 5.91 1.04
CA PHE A 130 3.45 6.99 0.94
C PHE A 130 2.51 6.81 -0.24
N GLU A 131 2.98 6.29 -1.37
CA GLU A 131 2.15 6.00 -2.53
C GLU A 131 1.09 4.93 -2.24
N THR A 132 1.46 3.90 -1.49
CA THR A 132 0.53 2.79 -1.15
C THR A 132 -0.42 3.16 0.00
N HIS A 133 0.04 3.96 0.96
CA HIS A 133 -0.67 4.19 2.22
C HIS A 133 -1.38 5.53 2.30
N LEU A 134 -1.06 6.52 1.47
CA LEU A 134 -1.80 7.78 1.46
C LEU A 134 -2.95 7.72 0.46
N ALA A 135 -4.08 8.27 0.85
CA ALA A 135 -5.16 8.53 -0.10
C ALA A 135 -4.64 9.49 -1.18
N HIS A 136 -4.67 9.05 -2.45
CA HIS A 136 -4.46 9.92 -3.58
C HIS A 136 -5.80 10.61 -3.89
N GLU A 137 -5.87 11.92 -3.73
CA GLU A 137 -7.00 12.70 -4.23
C GLU A 137 -6.99 12.54 -5.77
N GLY A 138 -7.88 11.67 -6.27
CA GLY A 138 -7.91 11.23 -7.67
C GLY A 138 -8.10 9.72 -7.91
N ALA A 139 -8.09 8.88 -6.88
CA ALA A 139 -8.27 7.42 -7.03
C ALA A 139 -9.71 6.95 -6.75
N THR A 140 -10.64 7.28 -7.67
CA THR A 140 -11.63 6.26 -8.04
C THR A 140 -10.84 5.14 -8.71
N GLY A 141 -10.98 3.91 -8.19
CA GLY A 141 -10.13 2.78 -8.51
C GLY A 141 -9.76 2.66 -10.00
N LYS A 142 -8.46 2.63 -10.25
CA LYS A 142 -7.81 1.96 -11.38
C LYS A 142 -6.38 1.69 -10.94
N SER A 143 -6.16 0.46 -10.50
CA SER A 143 -4.84 -0.15 -10.42
C SER A 143 -4.28 -0.21 -11.83
N SER A 144 -3.59 0.82 -12.29
CA SER A 144 -2.77 0.77 -13.49
C SER A 144 -1.35 0.46 -13.07
N TYR A 145 -1.08 -0.84 -12.98
CA TYR A 145 0.21 -1.37 -13.37
C TYR A 145 0.48 -0.86 -14.80
N SER A 146 1.51 -0.03 -14.97
CA SER A 146 1.97 0.34 -16.31
C SER A 146 2.68 -0.87 -16.90
N VAL A 147 1.98 -1.66 -17.72
CA VAL A 147 2.63 -2.50 -18.71
C VAL A 147 3.26 -1.55 -19.73
N VAL A 148 4.55 -1.71 -19.98
CA VAL A 148 5.20 -1.08 -21.13
C VAL A 148 4.63 -1.72 -22.38
N GLU A 149 3.83 -0.96 -23.13
CA GLU A 149 3.48 -1.31 -24.51
C GLU A 149 4.72 -1.05 -25.38
N ASP A 150 5.44 -2.12 -25.69
CA ASP A 150 6.47 -2.16 -26.70
C ASP A 150 5.79 -2.18 -28.08
N ALA A 151 5.87 -1.05 -28.78
CA ALA A 151 5.57 -0.98 -30.19
C ALA A 151 6.47 0.09 -30.83
N GLN A 152 7.59 -0.34 -31.43
CA GLN A 152 7.83 0.06 -32.81
C GLN A 152 8.71 -0.95 -33.55
N ALA A 153 8.17 -1.40 -34.69
CA ALA A 153 8.79 -2.31 -35.63
C ALA A 153 9.96 -1.67 -36.38
N GLU A 154 11.05 -2.44 -36.44
CA GLU A 154 11.92 -2.73 -37.59
C GLU A 154 12.51 -1.58 -38.44
N GLU A 155 13.83 -1.37 -38.30
CA GLU A 155 14.76 -1.17 -39.43
C GLU A 155 16.07 -1.96 -39.19
N ASP A 156 16.52 -2.62 -40.24
CA ASP A 156 17.61 -3.58 -40.40
C ASP A 156 19.03 -3.02 -40.13
N ALA A 157 19.85 -3.70 -39.30
CA ALA A 157 21.32 -3.77 -39.44
C ALA A 157 21.99 -4.69 -38.38
N ASP A 158 22.49 -5.84 -38.86
CA ASP A 158 23.72 -6.55 -38.47
C ASP A 158 24.31 -6.32 -37.06
N TYR A 159 24.12 -7.26 -36.11
CA TYR A 159 25.13 -7.54 -35.06
C TYR A 159 25.06 -8.98 -34.51
N LEU A 160 24.82 -9.98 -35.36
CA LEU A 160 25.25 -11.34 -35.05
C LEU A 160 26.73 -11.46 -35.39
N ARG A 161 27.59 -10.89 -34.54
CA ARG A 161 29.03 -11.14 -34.59
C ARG A 161 29.60 -11.43 -33.20
N THR A 162 29.68 -12.75 -32.96
CA THR A 162 30.75 -13.46 -32.25
C THR A 162 30.94 -13.16 -30.77
N ASN A 163 30.28 -13.97 -29.93
CA ASN A 163 30.83 -14.37 -28.65
C ASN A 163 32.02 -15.30 -28.90
N ARG A 164 33.24 -14.74 -28.91
CA ARG A 164 34.47 -15.54 -28.97
C ARG A 164 34.91 -15.86 -27.54
N ILE A 165 35.05 -17.15 -27.28
CA ILE A 165 35.74 -17.78 -26.13
C ILE A 165 37.23 -17.43 -26.21
#